data_AF-A0A655PJM7-F1
#
_entry.id   AF-A0A655PJM7-F1
#
_cell.length_a   1.000
_cell.length_b   1.000
_cell.length_c   1.000
_cell.angle_alpha   90.00
_cell.angle_beta   90.00
_cell.angle_gamma   90.00
#
_symmetry.space_group_name_H-M   'P 1'
#
loop_
_entity.id
_entity.type
_entity.pdbx_description
1 polymer ?
#
loop_
_entity_poly.entity_id
_entity_poly.type
_entity_poly.pdbx_seq_one_letter_code
_entity_poly.pdbx_strand_id
1 'polypeptide(L)'
;MAVVISDHVMPGKSGVELLSEISADPRFIHTKKVLLTGQATHTDTINAINTAGIHHYFDKPWSAKILVDCVRSLVTHYVFDQRLDYTEWQSELDNTIVLSRLRG
;
A
#
# COMPACT_ATOMS: atom_id res chain seq x y z
N MET A 1 -9.81 0.94 -6.79
CA MET A 1 -8.36 1.13 -6.95
C MET A 1 -7.68 0.29 -5.89
N ALA A 2 -6.84 -0.67 -6.27
CA ALA A 2 -6.30 -1.65 -5.32
C ALA A 2 -5.14 -1.09 -4.48
N VAL A 3 -4.12 -0.55 -5.13
CA VAL A 3 -2.92 0.00 -4.49
C VAL A 3 -2.56 1.34 -5.12
N VAL A 4 -2.15 2.30 -4.30
CA VAL A 4 -1.52 3.56 -4.70
C VAL A 4 -0.12 3.61 -4.14
N ILE A 5 0.84 3.96 -4.99
CA ILE A 5 2.24 4.18 -4.62
C ILE A 5 2.58 5.64 -4.93
N SER A 6 3.09 6.38 -3.96
CA SER A 6 3.48 7.78 -4.13
C SER A 6 4.92 8.02 -3.71
N ASP A 7 5.61 8.91 -4.42
CA ASP A 7 6.84 9.51 -3.91
C ASP A 7 6.51 10.45 -2.74
N HIS A 8 7.39 10.52 -1.75
CA HIS A 8 7.30 11.48 -0.67
C HIS A 8 7.51 12.91 -1.18
N VAL A 9 8.51 13.13 -2.04
CA VAL A 9 8.85 14.46 -2.55
C VAL A 9 8.29 14.61 -3.96
N MET A 10 7.27 15.45 -4.11
CA MET A 10 6.68 15.80 -5.39
C MET A 10 6.45 17.32 -5.46
N PRO A 11 6.50 17.94 -6.65
CA PRO A 11 6.16 19.35 -6.81
C PRO A 11 4.71 19.64 -6.39
N GLY A 12 4.50 20.72 -5.64
CA GLY A 12 3.17 21.19 -5.23
C GLY A 12 2.62 20.51 -3.98
N LYS A 13 2.53 19.18 -3.97
CA LYS A 13 1.94 18.41 -2.86
C LYS A 13 2.78 17.18 -2.53
N SER A 14 3.03 16.93 -1.25
CA SER A 14 3.78 15.74 -0.81
C SER A 14 2.97 14.45 -0.96
N GLY A 15 3.68 13.32 -1.06
CA GLY A 15 3.04 12.01 -1.09
C GLY A 15 2.22 11.71 0.16
N VAL A 16 2.68 12.20 1.31
CA VAL A 16 1.96 12.01 2.58
C VAL A 16 0.62 12.73 2.57
N GLU A 17 0.56 13.96 2.05
CA GLU A 17 -0.69 14.72 1.91
C GLU A 17 -1.62 14.05 0.89
N LEU A 18 -1.08 13.50 -0.20
CA LEU A 18 -1.87 12.76 -1.19
C LEU A 18 -2.51 11.51 -0.58
N LEU A 19 -1.72 10.69 0.09
CA LEU A 19 -2.19 9.46 0.71
C LEU A 19 -3.14 9.72 1.88
N SER A 20 -2.96 10.83 2.60
CA SER A 20 -3.88 11.29 3.65
C SER A 20 -5.26 11.65 3.09
N GLU A 21 -5.32 12.40 1.98
CA GLU A 21 -6.59 12.72 1.33
C GLU A 21 -7.30 11.46 0.82
N ILE A 22 -6.55 10.53 0.21
CA ILE A 22 -7.10 9.23 -0.20
C ILE A 22 -7.64 8.47 1.02
N SER A 23 -6.97 8.56 2.17
CA SER A 23 -7.43 7.93 3.41
C SER A 23 -8.71 8.55 3.98
N ALA A 24 -8.91 9.86 3.79
CA ALA A 24 -10.07 10.58 4.29
C ALA A 24 -11.33 10.39 3.41
N ASP A 25 -11.15 9.94 2.17
CA ASP A 25 -12.24 9.74 1.21
C ASP A 25 -12.83 8.32 1.32
N PRO A 26 -14.12 8.18 1.69
CA PRO A 26 -14.78 6.88 1.84
C PRO A 26 -14.76 6.02 0.59
N ARG A 27 -14.67 6.62 -0.61
CA ARG A 27 -14.59 5.88 -1.88
C ARG A 27 -13.33 5.02 -1.97
N PHE A 28 -12.30 5.36 -1.21
CA PHE A 28 -11.00 4.70 -1.23
C PHE A 28 -10.68 3.95 0.07
N ILE A 29 -11.68 3.68 0.92
CA ILE A 29 -11.50 3.05 2.24
C ILE A 29 -10.71 1.72 2.20
N HIS A 30 -10.80 0.96 1.11
CA HIS A 30 -10.05 -0.29 0.94
C HIS A 30 -8.72 -0.14 0.18
N THR A 31 -8.45 1.03 -0.40
CA THR A 31 -7.24 1.28 -1.19
C THR A 31 -6.01 1.13 -0.31
N LYS A 32 -5.08 0.27 -0.74
CA LYS A 32 -3.77 0.10 -0.08
C LYS A 32 -2.82 1.21 -0.49
N LYS A 33 -2.02 1.68 0.45
CA LYS A 33 -1.22 2.91 0.29
C LYS A 33 0.24 2.63 0.59
N VAL A 34 1.11 2.96 -0.34
CA VAL A 34 2.56 2.77 -0.24
C VAL A 34 3.28 4.10 -0.48
N LEU A 35 4.27 4.41 0.35
CA LEU A 35 5.11 5.61 0.20
C LEU A 35 6.54 5.24 -0.15
N LEU A 36 7.13 5.92 -1.12
CA LEU A 36 8.57 5.87 -1.42
C LEU A 36 9.23 7.12 -0.86
N THR A 37 10.11 6.98 0.13
CA THR A 37 10.76 8.11 0.82
C THR A 37 12.27 7.94 0.84
N GLY A 38 13.04 9.03 0.94
CA GLY A 38 14.48 8.98 1.27
C GLY A 38 14.76 9.42 2.70
N GLN A 39 13.71 9.59 3.51
CA GLN A 39 13.76 10.10 4.88
C GLN A 39 13.04 9.16 5.85
N ALA A 40 13.11 7.84 5.58
CA ALA A 40 12.42 6.82 6.38
C ALA A 40 12.83 6.78 7.86
N THR A 41 13.94 7.42 8.23
CA THR A 41 14.50 7.42 9.58
C THR A 41 14.15 8.68 10.39
N HIS A 42 13.49 9.67 9.78
CA HIS A 42 13.10 10.88 10.47
C HIS A 42 11.79 10.65 11.25
N THR A 43 11.84 10.84 12.57
CA THR A 43 10.70 10.62 13.47
C THR A 43 9.44 11.36 13.04
N ASP A 44 9.58 12.60 12.56
CA ASP A 44 8.45 13.41 12.08
C ASP A 44 7.82 12.82 10.80
N THR A 45 8.64 12.25 9.92
CA THR A 45 8.18 11.54 8.73
C THR A 45 7.43 10.27 9.10
N ILE A 46 7.94 9.50 10.07
CA ILE A 46 7.27 8.28 10.57
C ILE A 46 5.91 8.62 11.19
N ASN A 47 5.83 9.67 12.00
CA ASN A 47 4.58 10.11 12.60
C ASN A 47 3.55 10.49 11.53
N ALA A 48 3.96 11.27 10.53
CA ALA A 48 3.10 11.66 9.42
C ALA A 48 2.63 10.45 8.59
N ILE A 49 3.50 9.45 8.39
CA ILE A 49 3.17 8.19 7.72
C ILE A 49 2.08 7.42 8.47
N ASN A 50 2.22 7.30 9.80
CA ASN A 50 1.26 6.58 10.63
C ASN A 50 -0.12 7.26 10.63
N THR A 51 -0.16 8.59 10.68
CA THR A 51 -1.42 9.34 10.62
C THR A 51 -2.10 9.26 9.25
N ALA A 52 -1.35 9.11 8.16
CA ALA A 52 -1.87 9.02 6.79
C ALA A 52 -2.50 7.65 6.42
N GLY A 53 -2.49 6.68 7.34
CA GLY A 53 -3.02 5.33 7.08
C GLY A 53 -2.25 4.59 5.98
N ILE A 54 -0.94 4.82 5.91
CA ILE A 54 -0.03 4.18 4.94
C ILE A 54 0.23 2.73 5.39
N HIS A 55 0.12 1.80 4.45
CA HIS A 55 0.26 0.37 4.75
C HIS A 55 1.72 -0.07 4.74
N HIS A 56 2.54 0.55 3.89
CA HIS A 56 3.98 0.30 3.83
C HIS A 56 4.72 1.54 3.35
N TYR A 57 5.94 1.76 3.84
CA TYR A 57 6.87 2.71 3.22
C TYR A 57 8.15 1.99 2.79
N PHE A 58 8.82 2.53 1.77
CA PHE A 58 10.11 2.05 1.27
C PHE A 58 11.10 3.21 1.31
N ASP A 59 12.27 2.96 1.90
CA ASP A 59 13.37 3.89 1.84
C ASP A 59 14.10 3.79 0.50
N LYS A 60 14.65 4.91 0.02
CA LYS A 60 15.37 4.99 -1.25
C LYS A 60 16.88 4.84 -1.00
N PRO A 61 17.60 4.01 -1.79
CA PRO A 61 17.11 3.22 -2.92
C PRO A 61 16.37 1.94 -2.47
N TRP A 62 15.29 1.60 -3.17
CA TRP A 62 14.48 0.42 -2.88
C TRP A 62 14.78 -0.74 -3.83
N SER A 63 14.52 -1.97 -3.37
CA SER A 63 14.59 -3.16 -4.21
C SER A 63 13.28 -3.37 -4.97
N ALA A 64 13.37 -3.44 -6.30
CA ALA A 64 12.20 -3.70 -7.16
C ALA A 64 11.50 -5.02 -6.79
N LYS A 65 12.27 -6.06 -6.47
CA LYS A 65 11.69 -7.35 -6.06
C LYS A 65 10.84 -7.20 -4.79
N ILE A 66 11.38 -6.55 -3.77
CA ILE A 66 10.69 -6.41 -2.48
C ILE A 66 9.44 -5.52 -2.64
N LEU A 67 9.53 -4.47 -3.46
CA LEU A 67 8.38 -3.62 -3.77
C LEU A 67 7.26 -4.42 -4.47
N VAL A 68 7.60 -5.23 -5.48
CA VAL A 68 6.64 -6.07 -6.20
C VAL A 68 6.01 -7.11 -5.27
N ASP A 69 6.80 -7.77 -4.43
CA ASP A 69 6.30 -8.74 -3.44
C ASP A 69 5.32 -8.06 -2.47
N CYS A 70 5.65 -6.87 -1.96
CA CYS A 70 4.76 -6.09 -1.09
C CYS A 70 3.45 -5.71 -1.79
N VAL A 71 3.53 -5.18 -3.02
CA VAL A 71 2.33 -4.82 -3.81
C VAL A 71 1.46 -6.05 -4.05
N ARG A 72 2.05 -7.20 -4.36
CA ARG A 72 1.31 -8.46 -4.53
C ARG A 72 0.53 -8.83 -3.27
N SER A 73 1.18 -8.78 -2.11
CA SER A 73 0.50 -9.04 -0.83
C SER A 73 -0.63 -8.04 -0.57
N LEU A 74 -0.41 -6.75 -0.83
CA LEU A 74 -1.42 -5.70 -0.66
C LEU A 74 -2.63 -5.87 -1.61
N VAL A 75 -2.38 -6.17 -2.89
CA VAL A 75 -3.44 -6.48 -3.87
C VAL A 75 -4.24 -7.71 -3.42
N THR A 76 -3.57 -8.73 -2.90
CA THR A 76 -4.24 -9.93 -2.37
C THR A 76 -5.18 -9.55 -1.24
N HIS A 77 -4.73 -8.76 -0.26
CA HIS A 77 -5.63 -8.26 0.79
C HIS A 77 -6.81 -7.47 0.23
N TYR A 78 -6.58 -6.58 -0.75
CA TYR A 78 -7.63 -5.79 -1.39
C TYR A 78 -8.71 -6.67 -2.03
N VAL A 79 -8.33 -7.70 -2.79
CA VAL A 79 -9.25 -8.64 -3.43
C VAL A 79 -10.23 -9.23 -2.40
N PHE A 80 -9.71 -9.71 -1.27
CA PHE A 80 -10.56 -10.26 -0.22
C PHE A 80 -11.37 -9.18 0.53
N ASP A 81 -10.77 -8.02 0.82
CA ASP A 81 -11.47 -6.91 1.51
C ASP A 81 -12.66 -6.40 0.67
N GLN A 82 -12.57 -6.49 -0.65
CA GLN A 82 -13.62 -6.13 -1.60
C GLN A 82 -14.53 -7.30 -1.98
N ARG A 83 -14.29 -8.50 -1.46
CA ARG A 83 -15.04 -9.73 -1.80
C ARG A 83 -15.05 -10.01 -3.31
N LEU A 84 -13.96 -9.71 -3.98
CA LEU A 84 -13.76 -10.05 -5.39
C LEU A 84 -13.44 -11.54 -5.52
N ASP A 85 -13.73 -12.11 -6.69
CA ASP A 85 -13.36 -13.49 -6.98
C ASP A 85 -11.85 -13.60 -7.18
N TYR A 86 -11.15 -14.17 -6.19
CA TYR A 86 -9.70 -14.31 -6.25
C TYR A 86 -9.23 -15.28 -7.35
N THR A 87 -10.10 -16.17 -7.83
CA THR A 87 -9.74 -17.19 -8.82
C THR A 87 -9.39 -16.57 -10.18
N GLU A 88 -9.94 -15.40 -10.49
CA GLU A 88 -9.62 -14.64 -11.72
C GLU A 88 -8.16 -14.17 -11.78
N TRP A 89 -7.49 -14.03 -10.62
CA TRP A 89 -6.12 -13.51 -10.51
C TRP A 89 -5.16 -14.46 -9.79
N GLN A 90 -5.51 -15.73 -9.60
CA GLN A 90 -4.79 -16.65 -8.72
C GLN A 90 -3.27 -16.71 -8.96
N SER A 91 -2.81 -16.64 -10.21
CA SER A 91 -1.37 -16.66 -10.55
C SER A 91 -0.59 -15.43 -10.07
N GLU A 92 -1.29 -14.31 -9.94
CA GLU A 92 -0.70 -13.00 -9.60
C GLU A 92 -0.82 -12.67 -8.12
N LEU A 93 -1.62 -13.43 -7.36
CA LEU A 93 -1.83 -13.20 -5.93
C LEU A 93 -0.80 -13.95 -5.07
N ASP A 94 -0.68 -13.49 -3.82
CA ASP A 94 0.14 -14.14 -2.81
C ASP A 94 -0.58 -15.38 -2.27
N ASN A 95 -0.13 -16.56 -2.70
CA ASN A 95 -0.72 -17.85 -2.31
C ASN A 95 -0.74 -18.06 -0.79
N THR A 96 0.24 -17.53 -0.06
CA THR A 96 0.28 -17.67 1.41
C THR A 96 -0.88 -16.92 2.04
N ILE A 97 -1.13 -15.69 1.57
CA ILE A 97 -2.23 -14.85 2.05
C ILE A 97 -3.57 -15.41 1.59
N VAL A 98 -3.70 -15.87 0.35
CA VAL A 98 -4.90 -16.54 -0.16
C VAL A 98 -5.26 -17.73 0.74
N LEU A 99 -4.33 -18.64 1.01
CA LEU A 99 -4.56 -19.80 1.86
C LEU A 99 -4.95 -19.41 3.28
N SER A 100 -4.31 -18.37 3.85
CA SER A 100 -4.66 -17.88 5.18
C SER A 100 -6.07 -17.29 5.22
N ARG A 101 -6.50 -16.58 4.18
CA ARG A 101 -7.83 -15.94 4.09
C ARG A 101 -8.96 -16.93 3.85
N LEU A 102 -8.67 -18.09 3.24
CA LEU A 102 -9.64 -19.17 3.06
C LEU A 102 -9.84 -20.05 4.31
N ARG A 103 -8.90 -20.00 5.26
CA ARG A 103 -8.91 -20.82 6.49
C ARG A 103 -9.54 -20.14 7.70
N GLY A 104 -9.74 -18.81 7.65
CA GLY A 104 -10.36 -18.02 8.71
C GLY A 104 -11.78 -17.64 8.35
#